data_AF-E0RX32-F1
#
_entry.id   AF-E0RX32-F1
#
_cell.length_a   1.000
_cell.length_b   1.000
_cell.length_c   1.000
_cell.angle_alpha   90.00
_cell.angle_beta   90.00
_cell.angle_gamma   90.00
#
_symmetry.space_group_name_H-M   'P 1'
#
loop_
_entity.id
_entity.type
_entity.pdbx_description
1 polymer ?
#
loop_
_entity_poly.entity_id
_entity_poly.type
_entity_poly.pdbx_seq_one_letter_code
_entity_poly.pdbx_strand_id
1 'polypeptide(L)'
;MELMNKWVIIVGILAAGIGIAVSVFFRLNGKDRYVSGTRVSNTSLLKSTKLYKALSLKYNILRGVLAIGMIGSFVSALLLVARPYQNQDVYTGVKKRDIIICMDVSYSLYDLNGELTDYLKGVVKGLAGDRIGINIFNTSTVTYVPLTDDYDYVAQKLDDLSEYFIMQKELYTEIYDVYGYEYYMYPSEVQKRYEELREKLEYYDAGTLLNNSSRGSSLIGEGLGTALYSFPYIEDTERTRVIIMCTDNELNSFGSQIMNLKEAAEYCKNKKVTVFSIFPSREAFYDPENYDYDACKNELERAVNKTGGLLYVRTPDLPVSAIVQDIQKQKVMMVNMVMTRETQDMPQNAFVALFLCLAFTCAAGLVLQK
;
A
#
# COMPACT_ATOMS: atom_id res chain seq x y z
N MET A 1 -27.69 12.41 -3.77
CA MET A 1 -28.39 11.26 -3.16
C MET A 1 -29.50 10.85 -4.11
N GLU A 2 -29.44 9.62 -4.59
CA GLU A 2 -30.46 9.04 -5.47
C GLU A 2 -31.24 7.96 -4.71
N LEU A 3 -32.36 7.51 -5.27
CA LEU A 3 -33.18 6.45 -4.69
C LEU A 3 -33.03 5.20 -5.56
N MET A 4 -32.58 4.10 -4.96
CA MET A 4 -32.37 2.84 -5.68
C MET A 4 -33.70 2.32 -6.22
N ASN A 5 -34.74 2.37 -5.38
CA ASN A 5 -36.04 1.77 -5.65
C ASN A 5 -37.13 2.84 -5.77
N LYS A 6 -37.06 3.69 -6.81
CA LYS A 6 -38.05 4.77 -7.04
C LYS A 6 -39.51 4.28 -7.09
N TRP A 7 -39.73 3.05 -7.53
CA TRP A 7 -41.05 2.42 -7.62
C TRP A 7 -41.72 2.24 -6.25
N VAL A 8 -40.94 2.09 -5.16
CA VAL A 8 -41.46 1.92 -3.79
C VAL A 8 -42.25 3.14 -3.35
N ILE A 9 -41.83 4.35 -3.76
CA ILE A 9 -42.55 5.58 -3.44
C ILE A 9 -43.93 5.58 -4.10
N ILE A 10 -44.00 5.17 -5.37
CA ILE A 10 -45.27 5.12 -6.12
C ILE A 10 -46.23 4.12 -5.47
N VAL A 11 -45.74 2.91 -5.17
CA VAL A 11 -46.53 1.87 -4.49
C VAL A 11 -46.98 2.33 -3.11
N GLY A 12 -46.10 3.00 -2.35
CA GLY A 12 -46.41 3.55 -1.04
C GLY A 12 -47.51 4.62 -1.08
N ILE A 13 -47.47 5.53 -2.05
CA ILE A 13 -48.51 6.56 -2.25
C ILE A 13 -49.84 5.91 -2.62
N LEU A 14 -49.84 4.92 -3.51
CA LEU A 14 -51.05 4.18 -3.89
C LEU A 14 -51.66 3.43 -2.70
N ALA A 15 -50.84 2.73 -1.91
CA ALA A 15 -51.27 2.02 -0.72
C ALA A 15 -51.88 2.97 0.33
N ALA A 16 -51.25 4.13 0.55
CA ALA A 16 -51.80 5.17 1.45
C ALA A 16 -53.14 5.70 0.95
N GLY A 17 -53.26 5.98 -0.36
CA GLY A 17 -54.50 6.43 -0.99
C GLY A 17 -55.64 5.42 -0.84
N ILE A 18 -55.37 4.13 -1.06
CA ILE A 18 -56.33 3.04 -0.85
C ILE A 18 -56.75 2.98 0.62
N GLY A 19 -55.80 3.03 1.56
CA GLY A 19 -56.09 3.02 2.99
C GLY A 19 -57.01 4.17 3.42
N ILE A 20 -56.78 5.38 2.90
CA ILE A 20 -57.64 6.54 3.14
C ILE A 20 -59.03 6.32 2.54
N ALA A 21 -59.13 5.87 1.29
CA ALA A 21 -60.40 5.62 0.62
C ALA A 21 -61.25 4.58 1.37
N VAL A 22 -60.64 3.49 1.81
CA VAL A 22 -61.27 2.45 2.63
C VAL A 22 -61.75 3.04 3.97
N SER A 23 -60.90 3.82 4.65
CA SER A 23 -61.29 4.45 5.92
C SER A 23 -62.45 5.42 5.77
N VAL A 24 -62.51 6.19 4.67
CA VAL A 24 -63.61 7.11 4.37
C VAL A 24 -64.89 6.34 4.05
N PHE A 25 -64.81 5.29 3.23
CA PHE A 25 -65.95 4.44 2.88
C PHE A 25 -66.61 3.82 4.13
N PHE A 26 -65.81 3.27 5.06
CA PHE A 26 -66.33 2.74 6.31
C PHE A 26 -66.93 3.82 7.22
N ARG A 27 -66.38 5.05 7.24
CA ARG A 27 -66.97 6.17 8.00
C ARG A 27 -68.29 6.65 7.42
N LEU A 28 -68.41 6.73 6.09
CA LEU A 28 -69.63 7.19 5.43
C LEU A 28 -70.77 6.15 5.54
N ASN A 29 -70.43 4.86 5.53
CA ASN A 29 -71.41 3.77 5.69
C ASN A 29 -71.68 3.40 7.16
N GLY A 30 -70.82 3.81 8.08
CA GLY A 30 -71.07 3.73 9.50
C GLY A 30 -72.17 4.72 9.87
N LYS A 31 -73.41 4.26 10.06
CA LYS A 31 -74.37 5.03 10.87
C LYS A 31 -73.71 5.19 12.24
N ASP A 32 -73.50 6.43 12.70
CA ASP A 32 -73.14 6.76 14.09
C ASP A 32 -74.26 6.24 15.02
N ARG A 33 -74.31 4.93 15.20
CA ARG A 33 -75.20 4.26 16.13
C ARG A 33 -74.54 4.49 17.47
N TYR A 34 -75.19 5.32 18.27
CA TYR A 34 -74.89 5.46 19.69
C TYR A 34 -74.74 4.08 20.33
N VAL A 35 -73.50 3.69 20.65
CA VAL A 35 -73.19 2.34 21.13
C VAL A 35 -73.44 2.23 22.64
N SER A 36 -73.04 3.24 23.42
CA SER A 36 -73.29 3.32 24.87
C SER A 36 -73.00 4.72 25.43
N GLY A 37 -73.53 5.03 26.62
CA GLY A 37 -73.30 6.25 27.39
C GLY A 37 -74.57 6.79 28.06
N THR A 38 -74.46 7.82 28.89
CA THR A 38 -75.62 8.59 29.40
C THR A 38 -75.92 9.76 28.47
N ARG A 39 -77.15 9.86 27.97
CA ARG A 39 -77.57 11.00 27.15
C ARG A 39 -77.73 12.22 28.06
N VAL A 40 -76.89 13.24 27.83
CA VAL A 40 -76.93 14.50 28.58
C VAL A 40 -77.53 15.58 27.69
N SER A 41 -78.59 16.24 28.16
CA SER A 41 -79.18 17.40 27.48
C SER A 41 -78.34 18.66 27.75
N ASN A 42 -78.45 19.66 26.87
CA ASN A 42 -77.83 20.98 27.05
C ASN A 42 -76.29 21.03 27.04
N THR A 43 -75.65 20.11 26.30
CA THR A 43 -74.18 20.07 26.12
C THR A 43 -73.57 21.36 25.52
N SER A 44 -74.37 22.20 24.87
CA SER A 44 -73.97 23.52 24.36
C SER A 44 -73.41 24.43 25.46
N LEU A 45 -74.02 24.40 26.66
CA LEU A 45 -73.59 25.19 27.82
C LEU A 45 -72.23 24.72 28.35
N LEU A 46 -71.99 23.40 28.33
CA LEU A 46 -70.73 22.81 28.77
C LEU A 46 -69.59 23.12 27.78
N LYS A 47 -69.91 23.07 26.48
CA LYS A 47 -68.99 23.41 25.38
C LYS A 47 -68.60 24.89 25.33
N SER A 48 -69.41 25.78 25.90
CA SER A 48 -69.13 27.22 25.93
C SER A 48 -68.16 27.63 27.05
N THR A 49 -67.92 26.76 28.04
CA THR A 49 -67.01 27.01 29.17
C THR A 49 -65.55 27.19 28.71
N LYS A 50 -64.78 27.99 29.47
CA LYS A 50 -63.34 28.20 29.20
C LYS A 50 -62.54 26.91 29.31
N LEU A 51 -62.88 26.04 30.27
CA LEU A 51 -62.24 24.74 30.48
C LEU A 51 -62.41 23.82 29.26
N TYR A 52 -63.65 23.67 28.76
CA TYR A 52 -63.90 22.82 27.59
C TYR A 52 -63.19 23.34 26.35
N LYS A 53 -63.19 24.66 26.11
CA LYS A 53 -62.48 25.26 24.98
C LYS A 53 -60.95 25.03 25.06
N ALA A 54 -60.36 25.18 26.24
CA ALA A 54 -58.93 24.91 26.45
C ALA A 54 -58.59 23.42 26.25
N LEU A 55 -59.41 22.51 26.78
CA LEU A 55 -59.24 21.07 26.59
C LEU A 55 -59.46 20.65 25.14
N SER A 56 -60.47 21.20 24.46
CA SER A 56 -60.74 20.95 23.05
C SER A 56 -59.60 21.46 22.16
N LEU A 57 -59.03 22.61 22.47
CA LEU A 57 -57.85 23.12 21.77
C LEU A 57 -56.65 22.20 21.98
N LYS A 58 -56.36 21.82 23.22
CA LYS A 58 -55.28 20.87 23.56
C LYS A 58 -55.46 19.53 22.85
N TYR A 59 -56.68 18.98 22.86
CA TYR A 59 -57.04 17.75 22.18
C TYR A 59 -56.83 17.86 20.66
N ASN A 60 -57.29 18.94 20.03
CA ASN A 60 -57.12 19.14 18.59
C ASN A 60 -55.65 19.33 18.19
N ILE A 61 -54.86 20.02 19.02
CA ILE A 61 -53.40 20.16 18.81
C ILE A 61 -52.73 18.79 18.92
N LEU A 62 -52.97 18.04 20.01
CA LEU A 62 -52.39 16.71 20.20
C LEU A 62 -52.80 15.73 19.11
N ARG A 63 -54.06 15.79 18.65
CA ARG A 63 -54.55 15.01 17.52
C ARG A 63 -53.85 15.39 16.22
N GLY A 64 -53.60 16.68 15.99
CA GLY A 64 -52.82 17.17 14.86
C GLY A 64 -51.38 16.66 14.91
N VAL A 65 -50.71 16.75 16.06
CA VAL A 65 -49.34 16.24 16.28
C VAL A 65 -49.28 14.73 16.02
N LEU A 66 -50.25 13.96 16.52
CA LEU A 66 -50.32 12.52 16.29
C LEU A 66 -50.48 12.19 14.81
N ALA A 67 -51.36 12.90 14.09
CA ALA A 67 -51.55 12.70 12.64
C ALA A 67 -50.29 13.04 11.85
N ILE A 68 -49.64 14.18 12.15
CA ILE A 68 -48.39 14.59 11.52
C ILE A 68 -47.28 13.57 11.80
N GLY A 69 -47.15 13.10 13.04
CA GLY A 69 -46.19 12.09 13.43
C GLY A 69 -46.39 10.76 12.70
N MET A 70 -47.63 10.29 12.53
CA MET A 70 -47.94 9.09 11.75
C MET A 70 -47.57 9.25 10.27
N ILE A 71 -47.94 10.37 9.65
CA ILE A 71 -47.61 10.66 8.25
C ILE A 71 -46.09 10.75 8.07
N GLY A 72 -45.40 11.48 8.95
CA GLY A 72 -43.95 11.61 8.92
C GLY A 72 -43.23 10.27 9.11
N SER A 73 -43.74 9.41 9.98
CA SER A 73 -43.22 8.05 10.18
C SER A 73 -43.40 7.21 8.90
N PHE A 74 -44.58 7.25 8.29
CA PHE A 74 -44.87 6.52 7.07
C PHE A 74 -43.98 6.97 5.90
N VAL A 75 -43.81 8.28 5.71
CA VAL A 75 -42.93 8.85 4.67
C VAL A 75 -41.47 8.46 4.92
N SER A 76 -41.01 8.54 6.17
CA SER A 76 -39.62 8.19 6.52
C SER A 76 -39.35 6.69 6.33
N ALA A 77 -40.32 5.83 6.66
CA ALA A 77 -40.24 4.40 6.39
C ALA A 77 -40.19 4.10 4.88
N LEU A 78 -41.00 4.78 4.07
CA LEU A 78 -40.95 4.66 2.61
C LEU A 78 -39.60 5.09 2.04
N LEU A 79 -39.00 6.17 2.57
CA LEU A 79 -37.66 6.61 2.16
C LEU A 79 -36.61 5.55 2.48
N LEU A 80 -36.64 4.93 3.66
CA LEU A 80 -35.71 3.84 4.00
C LEU A 80 -35.83 2.65 3.04
N VAL A 81 -37.05 2.23 2.71
CA VAL A 81 -37.28 1.11 1.76
C VAL A 81 -36.90 1.49 0.33
N ALA A 82 -37.05 2.76 -0.04
CA ALA A 82 -36.60 3.29 -1.32
C ALA A 82 -35.05 3.31 -1.45
N ARG A 83 -34.35 3.04 -0.34
CA ARG A 83 -32.89 2.84 -0.24
C ARG A 83 -32.12 4.02 -0.85
N PRO A 84 -32.07 5.18 -0.15
CA PRO A 84 -31.29 6.33 -0.57
C PRO A 84 -29.83 5.92 -0.63
N TYR A 85 -29.18 6.19 -1.75
CA TYR A 85 -27.78 5.84 -1.97
C TYR A 85 -27.00 7.00 -2.57
N GLN A 86 -25.69 6.89 -2.46
CA GLN A 86 -24.73 7.72 -3.16
C GLN A 86 -23.66 6.81 -3.77
N ASN A 87 -23.33 7.05 -5.03
CA ASN A 87 -22.18 6.41 -5.64
C ASN A 87 -20.93 7.09 -5.08
N GLN A 88 -20.05 6.29 -4.50
CA GLN A 88 -18.73 6.72 -4.10
C GLN A 88 -17.72 6.06 -5.02
N ASP A 89 -16.91 6.89 -5.67
CA ASP A 89 -15.80 6.38 -6.46
C ASP A 89 -14.67 6.02 -5.47
N VAL A 90 -14.40 4.73 -5.31
CA VAL A 90 -13.35 4.21 -4.44
C VAL A 90 -12.12 3.90 -5.29
N TYR A 91 -11.06 4.65 -5.03
CA TYR A 91 -9.76 4.43 -5.67
C TYR A 91 -9.04 3.31 -4.90
N THR A 92 -9.09 2.08 -5.40
CA THR A 92 -8.28 0.97 -4.87
C THR A 92 -7.02 0.84 -5.71
N GLY A 93 -5.90 1.34 -5.19
CA GLY A 93 -4.58 1.14 -5.78
C GLY A 93 -3.64 0.61 -4.73
N VAL A 94 -3.52 -0.72 -4.61
CA VAL A 94 -2.42 -1.31 -3.83
C VAL A 94 -1.23 -1.40 -4.77
N LYS A 95 -0.08 -0.84 -4.38
CA LYS A 95 1.16 -1.05 -5.11
C LYS A 95 1.47 -2.54 -5.05
N LYS A 96 1.45 -3.23 -6.18
CA LYS A 96 1.84 -4.64 -6.26
C LYS A 96 3.17 -4.74 -6.98
N ARG A 97 4.23 -4.20 -6.37
CA ARG A 97 5.58 -4.27 -6.92
C ARG A 97 6.41 -5.27 -6.15
N ASP A 98 7.27 -5.98 -6.87
CA ASP A 98 8.31 -6.80 -6.29
C ASP A 98 9.65 -6.18 -6.69
N ILE A 99 10.42 -5.79 -5.69
CA ILE A 99 11.69 -5.09 -5.87
C ILE A 99 12.79 -5.99 -5.33
N ILE A 100 13.79 -6.31 -6.14
CA ILE A 100 14.99 -7.01 -5.68
C ILE A 100 16.16 -6.04 -5.75
N ILE A 101 16.80 -5.81 -4.61
CA ILE A 101 18.08 -5.11 -4.54
C ILE A 101 19.17 -6.15 -4.77
N CYS A 102 19.91 -6.04 -5.86
CA CYS A 102 20.99 -6.95 -6.25
C CYS A 102 22.33 -6.25 -6.05
N MET A 103 23.03 -6.54 -4.95
CA MET A 103 24.28 -5.87 -4.58
C MET A 103 25.48 -6.75 -4.88
N ASP A 104 26.40 -6.24 -5.69
CA ASP A 104 27.76 -6.77 -5.79
C ASP A 104 28.50 -6.41 -4.50
N VAL A 105 28.88 -7.43 -3.71
CA VAL A 105 29.56 -7.24 -2.41
C VAL A 105 31.08 -7.31 -2.52
N SER A 106 31.61 -7.18 -3.74
CA SER A 106 33.03 -6.98 -3.96
C SER A 106 33.53 -5.75 -3.20
N TYR A 107 34.75 -5.83 -2.68
CA TYR A 107 35.32 -4.80 -1.83
C TYR A 107 35.62 -3.50 -2.58
N SER A 108 35.40 -3.45 -3.90
CA SER A 108 35.39 -2.22 -4.70
C SER A 108 34.18 -1.32 -4.43
N LEU A 109 33.12 -1.83 -3.78
CA LEU A 109 31.81 -1.17 -3.72
C LEU A 109 31.33 -0.84 -2.30
N TYR A 110 32.17 -0.98 -1.26
CA TYR A 110 31.74 -0.72 0.13
C TYR A 110 31.17 0.69 0.33
N ASP A 111 31.71 1.70 -0.33
CA ASP A 111 31.25 3.09 -0.18
C ASP A 111 29.86 3.27 -0.81
N LEU A 112 29.68 2.75 -2.03
CA LEU A 112 28.42 2.86 -2.75
C LEU A 112 27.31 2.04 -2.07
N ASN A 113 27.61 0.80 -1.70
CA ASN A 113 26.66 -0.08 -1.03
C ASN A 113 26.36 0.39 0.41
N GLY A 114 27.34 0.95 1.11
CA GLY A 114 27.13 1.59 2.42
C GLY A 114 26.13 2.75 2.33
N GLU A 115 26.29 3.63 1.34
CA GLU A 115 25.33 4.74 1.09
C GLU A 115 23.93 4.21 0.70
N LEU A 116 23.88 3.17 -0.15
CA LEU A 116 22.63 2.55 -0.57
C LEU A 116 21.87 1.88 0.58
N THR A 117 22.56 1.09 1.40
CA THR A 117 21.95 0.43 2.56
C THR A 117 21.43 1.44 3.56
N ASP A 118 22.20 2.51 3.85
CA ASP A 118 21.77 3.56 4.75
C ASP A 118 20.50 4.27 4.26
N TYR A 119 20.46 4.64 2.98
CA TYR A 119 19.29 5.28 2.39
C TYR A 119 18.06 4.36 2.36
N LEU A 120 18.25 3.09 1.98
CA LEU A 120 17.16 2.12 1.87
C LEU A 120 16.44 1.88 3.20
N LYS A 121 17.14 1.96 4.34
CA LYS A 121 16.52 1.84 5.68
C LYS A 121 15.38 2.84 5.90
N GLY A 122 15.53 4.07 5.41
CA GLY A 122 14.48 5.09 5.45
C GLY A 122 13.36 4.82 4.46
N VAL A 123 13.69 4.27 3.29
CA VAL A 123 12.75 4.00 2.20
C VAL A 123 11.82 2.83 2.51
N VAL A 124 12.34 1.72 3.04
CA VAL A 124 11.57 0.47 3.22
C VAL A 124 10.36 0.65 4.12
N LYS A 125 10.44 1.53 5.12
CA LYS A 125 9.31 1.86 6.01
C LYS A 125 8.13 2.52 5.29
N GLY A 126 8.35 3.10 4.10
CA GLY A 126 7.34 3.78 3.30
C GLY A 126 6.76 2.94 2.14
N LEU A 127 7.22 1.70 1.95
CA LEU A 127 6.87 0.86 0.81
C LEU A 127 5.51 0.16 0.96
N ALA A 128 4.44 0.87 1.35
CA ALA A 128 3.14 0.24 1.60
C ALA A 128 2.60 -0.58 0.40
N GLY A 129 2.59 -1.92 0.54
CA GLY A 129 2.07 -2.90 -0.42
C GLY A 129 3.12 -3.55 -1.34
N ASP A 130 4.32 -3.00 -1.40
CA ASP A 130 5.42 -3.59 -2.17
C ASP A 130 6.11 -4.70 -1.39
N ARG A 131 6.68 -5.66 -2.10
CA ARG A 131 7.61 -6.61 -1.50
C ARG A 131 9.02 -6.27 -1.92
N ILE A 132 9.95 -6.43 -0.99
CA ILE A 132 11.37 -6.19 -1.20
C ILE A 132 12.17 -7.44 -0.86
N GLY A 133 13.14 -7.77 -1.72
CA GLY A 133 14.12 -8.81 -1.52
C GLY A 133 15.52 -8.25 -1.70
N ILE A 134 16.51 -8.92 -1.13
CA ILE A 134 17.92 -8.52 -1.24
C ILE A 134 18.73 -9.75 -1.65
N ASN A 135 19.44 -9.63 -2.76
CA ASN A 135 20.43 -10.59 -3.21
C ASN A 135 21.79 -9.93 -3.13
N ILE A 136 22.76 -10.64 -2.56
CA ILE A 136 24.16 -10.24 -2.56
C ILE A 136 24.95 -11.22 -3.40
N PHE A 137 25.92 -10.75 -4.16
CA PHE A 137 26.74 -11.62 -4.99
C PHE A 137 28.21 -11.19 -5.03
N ASN A 138 29.08 -12.17 -5.22
CA ASN A 138 30.45 -11.97 -5.66
C ASN A 138 30.80 -13.10 -6.65
N THR A 139 31.43 -14.19 -6.20
CA THR A 139 31.59 -15.43 -6.98
C THR A 139 30.29 -16.23 -7.07
N SER A 140 29.55 -16.28 -5.98
CA SER A 140 28.22 -16.90 -5.88
C SER A 140 27.21 -15.88 -5.36
N THR A 141 25.93 -16.15 -5.63
CA THR A 141 24.83 -15.30 -5.16
C THR A 141 24.15 -15.93 -3.94
N VAL A 142 23.83 -15.09 -2.95
CA VAL A 142 23.04 -15.45 -1.78
C VAL A 142 21.77 -14.61 -1.77
N THR A 143 20.61 -15.25 -1.60
CA THR A 143 19.37 -14.56 -1.24
C THR A 143 19.47 -14.16 0.22
N TYR A 144 19.95 -12.95 0.47
CA TYR A 144 20.17 -12.41 1.80
C TYR A 144 18.84 -12.10 2.51
N VAL A 145 17.89 -11.54 1.77
CA VAL A 145 16.50 -11.36 2.21
C VAL A 145 15.58 -11.94 1.15
N PRO A 146 14.77 -12.96 1.47
CA PRO A 146 13.73 -13.41 0.56
C PRO A 146 12.71 -12.28 0.35
N LEU A 147 12.04 -12.31 -0.81
CA LEU A 147 11.04 -11.30 -1.15
C LEU A 147 9.91 -11.28 -0.11
N THR A 148 9.78 -10.18 0.63
CA THR A 148 8.87 -10.04 1.77
C THR A 148 8.28 -8.63 1.87
N ASP A 149 7.14 -8.48 2.55
CA ASP A 149 6.55 -7.21 2.99
C ASP A 149 6.81 -6.91 4.49
N ASP A 150 7.61 -7.74 5.17
CA ASP A 150 8.10 -7.47 6.52
C ASP A 150 9.22 -6.42 6.49
N TYR A 151 8.84 -5.15 6.49
CA TYR A 151 9.77 -4.03 6.37
C TYR A 151 10.68 -3.86 7.60
N ASP A 152 10.26 -4.33 8.78
CA ASP A 152 11.08 -4.27 9.99
C ASP A 152 12.22 -5.29 9.91
N TYR A 153 11.92 -6.51 9.44
CA TYR A 153 12.94 -7.52 9.13
C TYR A 153 13.93 -7.01 8.06
N VAL A 154 13.42 -6.40 6.99
CA VAL A 154 14.28 -5.85 5.92
C VAL A 154 15.16 -4.72 6.45
N ALA A 155 14.61 -3.81 7.26
CA ALA A 155 15.37 -2.71 7.86
C ALA A 155 16.50 -3.23 8.75
N GLN A 156 16.23 -4.24 9.59
CA GLN A 156 17.26 -4.89 10.40
C GLN A 156 18.37 -5.50 9.53
N LYS A 157 18.00 -6.17 8.43
CA LYS A 157 18.97 -6.78 7.52
C LYS A 157 19.79 -5.75 6.74
N LEU A 158 19.23 -4.58 6.45
CA LEU A 158 19.97 -3.45 5.88
C LEU A 158 20.96 -2.85 6.89
N ASP A 159 20.64 -2.86 8.20
CA ASP A 159 21.60 -2.49 9.24
C ASP A 159 22.78 -3.49 9.30
N ASP A 160 22.49 -4.79 9.29
CA ASP A 160 23.54 -5.84 9.23
C ASP A 160 24.48 -5.65 8.02
N LEU A 161 23.92 -5.35 6.83
CA LEU A 161 24.72 -5.07 5.64
C LEU A 161 25.50 -3.76 5.73
N SER A 162 24.92 -2.73 6.34
CA SER A 162 25.61 -1.45 6.57
C SER A 162 26.85 -1.66 7.44
N GLU A 163 26.73 -2.44 8.52
CA GLU A 163 27.88 -2.83 9.36
C GLU A 163 28.92 -3.64 8.58
N TYR A 164 28.48 -4.56 7.73
CA TYR A 164 29.36 -5.32 6.84
C TYR A 164 30.19 -4.41 5.92
N PHE A 165 29.57 -3.43 5.26
CA PHE A 165 30.30 -2.51 4.38
C PHE A 165 31.23 -1.56 5.16
N ILE A 166 30.88 -1.17 6.38
CA ILE A 166 31.78 -0.41 7.27
C ILE A 166 33.03 -1.25 7.59
N MET A 167 32.86 -2.53 7.92
CA MET A 167 33.99 -3.43 8.20
C MET A 167 34.86 -3.67 6.96
N GLN A 168 34.26 -3.81 5.77
CA GLN A 168 35.02 -3.90 4.52
C GLN A 168 35.89 -2.66 4.32
N LYS A 169 35.29 -1.47 4.49
CA LYS A 169 36.00 -0.19 4.38
C LYS A 169 37.16 -0.10 5.36
N GLU A 170 36.91 -0.39 6.65
CA GLU A 170 37.93 -0.36 7.68
C GLU A 170 39.11 -1.29 7.33
N LEU A 171 38.82 -2.53 6.91
CA LEU A 171 39.86 -3.47 6.51
C LEU A 171 40.68 -2.95 5.32
N TYR A 172 40.03 -2.33 4.33
CA TYR A 172 40.72 -1.86 3.14
C TYR A 172 41.51 -0.58 3.40
N THR A 173 40.85 0.47 3.88
CA THR A 173 41.43 1.82 3.96
C THR A 173 42.30 2.01 5.20
N GLU A 174 41.98 1.37 6.32
CA GLU A 174 42.72 1.57 7.56
C GLU A 174 43.80 0.52 7.78
N ILE A 175 43.70 -0.65 7.13
CA ILE A 175 44.68 -1.73 7.25
C ILE A 175 45.47 -1.93 5.96
N TYR A 176 44.84 -2.33 4.85
CA TYR A 176 45.58 -2.65 3.63
C TYR A 176 46.29 -1.45 3.00
N ASP A 177 45.63 -0.29 2.90
CA ASP A 177 46.26 0.92 2.34
C ASP A 177 47.42 1.44 3.20
N VAL A 178 47.38 1.19 4.51
CA VAL A 178 48.36 1.73 5.47
C VAL A 178 49.55 0.78 5.65
N TYR A 179 49.29 -0.52 5.79
CA TYR A 179 50.29 -1.52 6.17
C TYR A 179 50.60 -2.53 5.05
N GLY A 180 49.90 -2.47 3.92
CA GLY A 180 49.99 -3.46 2.85
C GLY A 180 49.28 -4.77 3.21
N TYR A 181 49.48 -5.83 2.42
CA TYR A 181 48.83 -7.14 2.60
C TYR A 181 49.65 -8.11 3.47
N GLU A 182 50.86 -7.73 3.86
CA GLU A 182 51.78 -8.60 4.60
C GLU A 182 51.46 -8.57 6.10
N TYR A 183 50.52 -9.42 6.52
CA TYR A 183 50.04 -9.52 7.91
C TYR A 183 51.16 -9.53 8.97
N TYR A 184 52.28 -10.21 8.71
CA TYR A 184 53.41 -10.30 9.65
C TYR A 184 54.14 -8.97 9.89
N MET A 185 53.95 -7.97 9.02
CA MET A 185 54.49 -6.61 9.20
C MET A 185 53.61 -5.71 10.05
N TYR A 186 52.39 -6.12 10.36
CA TYR A 186 51.45 -5.29 11.11
C TYR A 186 51.89 -5.14 12.57
N PRO A 187 51.71 -3.96 13.19
CA PRO A 187 51.85 -3.81 14.64
C PRO A 187 50.91 -4.78 15.38
N SER A 188 51.31 -5.25 16.57
CA SER A 188 50.54 -6.25 17.35
C SER A 188 49.06 -5.85 17.60
N GLU A 189 48.79 -4.58 17.92
CA GLU A 189 47.41 -4.10 18.10
C GLU A 189 46.58 -4.16 16.79
N VAL A 190 47.22 -3.89 15.65
CA VAL A 190 46.59 -3.95 14.32
C VAL A 190 46.35 -5.41 13.91
N GLN A 191 47.26 -6.33 14.24
CA GLN A 191 47.07 -7.76 13.99
C GLN A 191 45.81 -8.28 14.69
N LYS A 192 45.60 -7.92 15.95
CA LYS A 192 44.40 -8.31 16.70
C LYS A 192 43.13 -7.74 16.05
N ARG A 193 43.13 -6.47 15.67
CA ARG A 193 41.98 -5.86 15.00
C ARG A 193 41.71 -6.47 13.63
N TYR A 194 42.76 -6.76 12.87
CA TYR A 194 42.69 -7.48 11.59
C TYR A 194 42.02 -8.84 11.76
N GLU A 195 42.46 -9.65 12.74
CA GLU A 195 41.87 -10.96 13.02
C GLU A 195 40.38 -10.85 13.36
N GLU A 196 40.01 -9.94 14.26
CA GLU A 196 38.62 -9.69 14.63
C GLU A 196 37.75 -9.28 13.42
N LEU A 197 38.27 -8.41 12.55
CA LEU A 197 37.57 -8.00 11.32
C LEU A 197 37.45 -9.15 10.34
N ARG A 198 38.53 -9.91 10.11
CA ARG A 198 38.56 -11.03 9.17
C ARG A 198 37.60 -12.13 9.59
N GLU A 199 37.55 -12.49 10.88
CA GLU A 199 36.60 -13.48 11.39
C GLU A 199 35.15 -13.07 11.11
N LYS A 200 34.81 -11.80 11.37
CA LYS A 200 33.46 -11.28 11.11
C LYS A 200 33.13 -11.21 9.62
N LEU A 201 34.05 -10.72 8.80
CA LEU A 201 33.87 -10.62 7.35
C LEU A 201 33.75 -12.00 6.70
N GLU A 202 34.52 -12.99 7.17
CA GLU A 202 34.46 -14.37 6.66
C GLU A 202 33.06 -14.98 6.81
N TYR A 203 32.33 -14.68 7.89
CA TYR A 203 30.94 -15.11 8.04
C TYR A 203 30.03 -14.60 6.90
N TYR A 204 30.19 -13.33 6.51
CA TYR A 204 29.41 -12.74 5.40
C TYR A 204 29.89 -13.26 4.04
N ASP A 205 31.21 -13.35 3.86
CA ASP A 205 31.86 -13.71 2.61
C ASP A 205 31.70 -15.20 2.27
N ALA A 206 31.53 -16.08 3.27
CA ALA A 206 31.46 -17.53 3.10
C ALA A 206 30.39 -17.98 2.09
N GLY A 207 29.27 -17.25 2.01
CA GLY A 207 28.19 -17.56 1.07
C GLY A 207 28.42 -17.04 -0.36
N THR A 208 29.22 -15.99 -0.53
CA THR A 208 29.41 -15.29 -1.81
C THR A 208 30.75 -15.60 -2.48
N LEU A 209 31.69 -16.23 -1.77
CA LEU A 209 33.01 -16.61 -2.30
C LEU A 209 33.15 -18.10 -2.67
N LEU A 210 32.04 -18.82 -2.87
CA LEU A 210 32.08 -20.26 -3.13
C LEU A 210 32.86 -20.57 -4.43
N ASN A 211 33.97 -21.29 -4.28
CA ASN A 211 34.91 -21.64 -5.36
C ASN A 211 35.54 -20.42 -6.06
N ASN A 212 35.73 -19.30 -5.36
CA ASN A 212 36.35 -18.09 -5.92
C ASN A 212 37.72 -18.32 -6.56
N SER A 213 38.53 -19.24 -6.01
CA SER A 213 39.86 -19.57 -6.54
C SER A 213 39.86 -20.16 -7.95
N SER A 214 38.76 -20.77 -8.38
CA SER A 214 38.62 -21.35 -9.73
C SER A 214 37.64 -20.59 -10.62
N ARG A 215 36.71 -19.83 -10.02
CA ARG A 215 35.66 -19.11 -10.76
C ARG A 215 35.93 -17.61 -10.91
N GLY A 216 36.74 -17.03 -10.03
CA GLY A 216 36.97 -15.59 -9.96
C GLY A 216 35.95 -14.87 -9.07
N SER A 217 35.85 -13.55 -9.22
CA SER A 217 35.00 -12.64 -8.43
C SER A 217 34.11 -11.79 -9.32
N SER A 218 33.15 -11.08 -8.72
CA SER A 218 32.27 -10.13 -9.41
C SER A 218 31.53 -10.78 -10.59
N LEU A 219 30.88 -11.94 -10.40
CA LEU A 219 30.16 -12.64 -11.47
C LEU A 219 28.79 -11.98 -11.74
N ILE A 220 28.85 -10.77 -12.30
CA ILE A 220 27.73 -9.83 -12.51
C ILE A 220 26.52 -10.47 -13.22
N GLY A 221 26.77 -11.22 -14.30
CA GLY A 221 25.72 -11.89 -15.05
C GLY A 221 24.98 -12.96 -14.25
N GLU A 222 25.70 -13.71 -13.42
CA GLU A 222 25.13 -14.73 -12.54
C GLU A 222 24.38 -14.11 -11.36
N GLY A 223 24.89 -13.01 -10.83
CA GLY A 223 24.20 -12.17 -9.85
C GLY A 223 22.85 -11.68 -10.35
N LEU A 224 22.82 -11.06 -11.54
CA LEU A 224 21.59 -10.58 -12.17
C LEU A 224 20.64 -11.74 -12.52
N GLY A 225 21.16 -12.85 -13.05
CA GLY A 225 20.37 -14.04 -13.35
C GLY A 225 19.71 -14.62 -12.10
N THR A 226 20.45 -14.71 -10.99
CA THR A 226 19.89 -15.22 -9.73
C THR A 226 18.86 -14.26 -9.14
N ALA A 227 19.11 -12.94 -9.20
CA ALA A 227 18.12 -11.94 -8.80
C ALA A 227 16.82 -12.07 -9.61
N LEU A 228 16.91 -12.28 -10.92
CA LEU A 228 15.75 -12.53 -11.77
C LEU A 228 14.94 -13.74 -11.30
N TYR A 229 15.59 -14.88 -11.07
CA TYR A 229 14.91 -16.11 -10.67
C TYR A 229 14.53 -16.17 -9.18
N SER A 230 14.89 -15.15 -8.39
CA SER A 230 14.44 -14.99 -7.01
C SER A 230 13.01 -14.44 -6.92
N PHE A 231 12.44 -13.92 -8.01
CA PHE A 231 11.03 -13.56 -8.06
C PHE A 231 10.14 -14.81 -8.07
N PRO A 232 9.25 -14.99 -7.08
CA PRO A 232 8.27 -16.08 -7.10
C PRO A 232 7.25 -15.84 -8.21
N TYR A 233 6.79 -16.93 -8.82
CA TYR A 233 5.78 -16.92 -9.88
C TYR A 233 6.08 -15.89 -10.97
N ILE A 234 7.30 -15.89 -11.51
CA ILE A 234 7.80 -14.86 -12.45
C ILE A 234 6.93 -14.63 -13.71
N GLU A 235 6.02 -15.54 -14.03
CA GLU A 235 5.04 -15.40 -15.12
C GLU A 235 3.78 -14.60 -14.74
N ASP A 236 3.55 -14.35 -13.44
CA ASP A 236 2.38 -13.59 -12.97
C ASP A 236 2.48 -12.14 -13.46
N THR A 237 1.46 -11.70 -14.20
CA THR A 237 1.38 -10.37 -14.81
C THR A 237 0.74 -9.32 -13.92
N GLU A 238 0.20 -9.70 -12.75
CA GLU A 238 -0.47 -8.80 -11.81
C GLU A 238 0.50 -7.96 -10.97
N ARG A 239 1.79 -8.31 -10.98
CA ARG A 239 2.84 -7.62 -10.23
C ARG A 239 3.89 -7.04 -11.15
N THR A 240 4.29 -5.80 -10.88
CA THR A 240 5.43 -5.18 -11.56
C THR A 240 6.72 -5.61 -10.87
N ARG A 241 7.71 -6.04 -11.63
CA ARG A 241 8.98 -6.57 -11.10
C ARG A 241 10.14 -5.68 -11.50
N VAL A 242 10.94 -5.31 -10.52
CA VAL A 242 12.07 -4.40 -10.70
C VAL A 242 13.29 -4.93 -9.96
N ILE A 243 14.44 -4.92 -10.64
CA ILE A 243 15.74 -5.16 -10.02
C ILE A 243 16.48 -3.83 -9.94
N ILE A 244 17.04 -3.50 -8.78
CA ILE A 244 17.99 -2.40 -8.62
C ILE A 244 19.35 -3.04 -8.36
N MET A 245 20.24 -2.95 -9.34
CA MET A 245 21.55 -3.59 -9.32
C MET A 245 22.65 -2.58 -8.95
N CYS A 246 23.53 -2.92 -8.02
CA CYS A 246 24.67 -2.10 -7.66
C CYS A 246 25.96 -2.85 -8.05
N THR A 247 26.73 -2.29 -8.98
CA THR A 247 27.98 -2.90 -9.47
C THR A 247 28.82 -1.89 -10.27
N ASP A 248 30.15 -2.07 -10.27
CA ASP A 248 31.13 -1.39 -11.14
C ASP A 248 31.31 -2.12 -12.49
N ASN A 249 30.69 -3.28 -12.65
CA ASN A 249 30.84 -4.15 -13.81
C ASN A 249 32.32 -4.52 -14.11
N GLU A 250 33.18 -4.58 -13.08
CA GLU A 250 34.56 -5.08 -13.17
C GLU A 250 34.55 -6.61 -13.11
N LEU A 251 34.21 -7.25 -14.24
CA LEU A 251 34.10 -8.71 -14.31
C LEU A 251 35.47 -9.38 -14.14
N ASN A 252 35.65 -10.13 -13.06
CA ASN A 252 36.87 -10.89 -12.79
C ASN A 252 36.62 -12.39 -12.85
N SER A 253 36.27 -12.92 -14.03
CA SER A 253 35.98 -14.34 -14.22
C SER A 253 37.24 -15.12 -14.62
N PHE A 254 37.53 -16.23 -13.93
CA PHE A 254 38.62 -17.15 -14.28
C PHE A 254 38.18 -18.29 -15.20
N GLY A 255 36.88 -18.37 -15.52
CA GLY A 255 36.31 -19.39 -16.39
C GLY A 255 35.09 -18.90 -17.17
N SER A 256 34.40 -19.84 -17.80
CA SER A 256 33.12 -19.56 -18.45
C SER A 256 32.05 -19.23 -17.40
N GLN A 257 31.37 -18.10 -17.56
CA GLN A 257 30.21 -17.76 -16.75
C GLN A 257 29.06 -18.73 -17.07
N ILE A 258 28.28 -19.11 -16.06
CA ILE A 258 27.04 -19.88 -16.26
C ILE A 258 26.03 -19.02 -17.02
N MET A 259 25.97 -17.74 -16.70
CA MET A 259 25.16 -16.74 -17.37
C MET A 259 25.95 -15.43 -17.41
N ASN A 260 26.19 -14.91 -18.61
CA ASN A 260 26.82 -13.59 -18.76
C ASN A 260 25.80 -12.45 -18.63
N LEU A 261 26.27 -11.22 -18.47
CA LEU A 261 25.42 -10.04 -18.27
C LEU A 261 24.43 -9.83 -19.42
N LYS A 262 24.87 -10.03 -20.66
CA LYS A 262 24.03 -9.87 -21.85
C LYS A 262 22.89 -10.88 -21.88
N GLU A 263 23.16 -12.14 -21.52
CA GLU A 263 22.15 -13.19 -21.40
C GLU A 263 21.17 -12.90 -20.27
N ALA A 264 21.68 -12.55 -19.08
CA ALA A 264 20.86 -12.21 -17.92
C ALA A 264 19.89 -11.05 -18.22
N ALA A 265 20.38 -10.00 -18.88
CA ALA A 265 19.55 -8.88 -19.32
C ALA A 265 18.51 -9.27 -20.36
N GLU A 266 18.84 -10.19 -21.29
CA GLU A 266 17.86 -10.73 -22.25
C GLU A 266 16.76 -11.52 -21.54
N TYR A 267 17.11 -12.35 -20.55
CA TYR A 267 16.12 -13.05 -19.74
C TYR A 267 15.25 -12.07 -18.94
N CYS A 268 15.82 -11.01 -18.36
CA CYS A 268 15.06 -9.96 -17.66
C CYS A 268 14.04 -9.31 -18.59
N LYS A 269 14.47 -8.92 -19.81
CA LYS A 269 13.57 -8.37 -20.84
C LYS A 269 12.45 -9.34 -21.18
N ASN A 270 12.77 -10.62 -21.43
CA ASN A 270 11.79 -11.64 -21.81
C ASN A 270 10.76 -11.90 -20.71
N LYS A 271 11.17 -11.77 -19.43
CA LYS A 271 10.29 -11.88 -18.25
C LYS A 271 9.64 -10.56 -17.84
N LYS A 272 9.80 -9.49 -18.63
CA LYS A 272 9.26 -8.14 -18.36
C LYS A 272 9.69 -7.59 -17.00
N VAL A 273 10.93 -7.89 -16.60
CA VAL A 273 11.57 -7.40 -15.39
C VAL A 273 12.47 -6.24 -15.79
N THR A 274 12.20 -5.06 -15.24
CA THR A 274 13.01 -3.86 -15.49
C THR A 274 14.18 -3.81 -14.53
N VAL A 275 15.37 -3.54 -15.05
CA VAL A 275 16.62 -3.47 -14.28
C VAL A 275 17.11 -2.04 -14.29
N PHE A 276 17.22 -1.43 -13.12
CA PHE A 276 17.97 -0.19 -12.92
C PHE A 276 19.35 -0.55 -12.36
N SER A 277 20.39 0.18 -12.74
CA SER A 277 21.71 0.02 -12.13
C SER A 277 22.22 1.31 -11.49
N ILE A 278 22.97 1.15 -10.41
CA ILE A 278 23.73 2.20 -9.74
C ILE A 278 25.21 1.84 -9.90
N PHE A 279 25.96 2.74 -10.52
CA PHE A 279 27.36 2.59 -10.90
C PHE A 279 28.22 3.59 -10.11
N PRO A 280 29.43 3.24 -9.66
CA PRO A 280 30.30 4.17 -8.95
C PRO A 280 30.78 5.32 -9.85
N SER A 281 31.25 6.41 -9.25
CA SER A 281 31.90 7.49 -10.01
C SER A 281 33.26 7.02 -10.54
N ARG A 282 33.80 7.75 -11.52
CA ARG A 282 35.12 7.46 -12.10
C ARG A 282 36.23 7.50 -11.06
N GLU A 283 36.13 8.39 -10.08
CA GLU A 283 37.10 8.55 -9.01
C GLU A 283 37.07 7.40 -8.00
N ALA A 284 35.94 6.70 -7.92
CA ALA A 284 35.73 5.54 -7.05
C ALA A 284 35.78 4.21 -7.81
N PHE A 285 36.22 4.21 -9.07
CA PHE A 285 36.43 3.02 -9.87
C PHE A 285 37.70 2.30 -9.38
N TYR A 286 37.63 0.98 -9.22
CA TYR A 286 38.55 0.27 -8.34
C TYR A 286 39.87 -0.08 -9.03
N ASP A 287 39.82 -0.67 -10.22
CA ASP A 287 41.02 -1.10 -10.94
C ASP A 287 41.05 -0.53 -12.37
N PRO A 288 41.30 0.80 -12.52
CA PRO A 288 41.38 1.45 -13.82
C PRO A 288 42.60 1.03 -14.65
N GLU A 289 43.56 0.28 -14.08
CA GLU A 289 44.73 -0.21 -14.81
C GLU A 289 44.38 -1.44 -15.65
N ASN A 290 43.51 -2.32 -15.12
CA ASN A 290 43.09 -3.54 -15.81
C ASN A 290 41.70 -3.42 -16.47
N TYR A 291 40.85 -2.49 -16.00
CA TYR A 291 39.49 -2.31 -16.50
C TYR A 291 39.27 -0.89 -17.05
N ASP A 292 38.60 -0.81 -18.20
CA ASP A 292 38.21 0.48 -18.79
C ASP A 292 36.84 0.91 -18.24
N TYR A 293 36.84 2.02 -17.50
CA TYR A 293 35.62 2.59 -16.88
C TYR A 293 34.47 2.77 -17.89
N ASP A 294 34.75 3.33 -19.07
CA ASP A 294 33.71 3.61 -20.06
C ASP A 294 33.19 2.32 -20.69
N ALA A 295 34.05 1.32 -20.92
CA ALA A 295 33.66 0.01 -21.40
C ALA A 295 32.75 -0.70 -20.40
N CYS A 296 33.15 -0.77 -19.12
CA CYS A 296 32.36 -1.37 -18.04
C CYS A 296 31.01 -0.68 -17.89
N LYS A 297 30.99 0.66 -17.82
CA LYS A 297 29.76 1.45 -17.75
C LYS A 297 28.88 1.22 -18.98
N ASN A 298 29.42 1.34 -20.20
CA ASN A 298 28.64 1.25 -21.44
C ASN A 298 28.09 -0.16 -21.67
N GLU A 299 28.80 -1.21 -21.24
CA GLU A 299 28.28 -2.57 -21.28
C GLU A 299 27.09 -2.74 -20.34
N LEU A 300 27.21 -2.30 -19.09
CA LEU A 300 26.12 -2.33 -18.11
C LEU A 300 24.93 -1.49 -18.57
N GLU A 301 25.19 -0.28 -19.07
CA GLU A 301 24.17 0.63 -19.61
C GLU A 301 23.38 -0.03 -20.77
N ARG A 302 24.07 -0.68 -21.71
CA ARG A 302 23.40 -1.44 -22.79
C ARG A 302 22.56 -2.58 -22.24
N ALA A 303 23.03 -3.29 -21.23
CA ALA A 303 22.31 -4.39 -20.61
C ALA A 303 21.03 -3.91 -19.92
N VAL A 304 21.10 -2.86 -19.08
CA VAL A 304 19.94 -2.34 -18.36
C VAL A 304 18.92 -1.66 -19.28
N ASN A 305 19.38 -0.87 -20.27
CA ASN A 305 18.50 -0.21 -21.24
C ASN A 305 17.68 -1.22 -22.05
N LYS A 306 18.22 -2.43 -22.28
CA LYS A 306 17.52 -3.52 -22.96
C LYS A 306 16.24 -3.97 -22.23
N THR A 307 16.20 -3.78 -20.91
CA THR A 307 15.06 -4.13 -20.04
C THR A 307 14.06 -2.99 -19.86
N GLY A 308 14.34 -1.82 -20.46
CA GLY A 308 13.58 -0.59 -20.28
C GLY A 308 13.93 0.18 -18.99
N GLY A 309 15.00 -0.21 -18.30
CA GLY A 309 15.54 0.53 -17.16
C GLY A 309 16.68 1.47 -17.56
N LEU A 310 17.38 1.99 -16.56
CA LEU A 310 18.39 3.04 -16.72
C LEU A 310 19.61 2.75 -15.83
N LEU A 311 20.78 3.22 -16.27
CA LEU A 311 21.99 3.28 -15.46
C LEU A 311 22.12 4.67 -14.83
N TYR A 312 22.37 4.70 -13.53
CA TYR A 312 22.69 5.91 -12.78
C TYR A 312 24.14 5.84 -12.32
N VAL A 313 24.88 6.93 -12.50
CA VAL A 313 26.24 7.06 -11.95
C VAL A 313 26.13 7.85 -10.66
N ARG A 314 26.56 7.26 -9.54
CA ARG A 314 26.62 7.95 -8.26
C ARG A 314 27.74 8.98 -8.31
N THR A 315 27.41 10.25 -8.13
CA THR A 315 28.37 11.36 -8.08
C THR A 315 28.06 12.24 -6.85
N PRO A 316 28.95 13.17 -6.45
CA PRO A 316 28.64 14.10 -5.36
C PRO A 316 27.34 14.91 -5.58
N ASP A 317 27.03 15.26 -6.83
CA ASP A 317 25.81 15.99 -7.20
C ASP A 317 24.58 15.08 -7.40
N LEU A 318 24.79 13.78 -7.55
CA LEU A 318 23.75 12.76 -7.71
C LEU A 318 23.97 11.62 -6.70
N PRO A 319 23.67 11.87 -5.41
CA PRO A 319 23.80 10.86 -4.36
C PRO A 319 22.77 9.74 -4.53
N VAL A 320 22.97 8.62 -3.84
CA VAL A 320 22.08 7.45 -3.90
C VAL A 320 20.64 7.81 -3.52
N SER A 321 20.46 8.75 -2.59
CA SER A 321 19.15 9.26 -2.22
C SER A 321 18.38 9.87 -3.40
N ALA A 322 19.04 10.68 -4.23
CA ALA A 322 18.45 11.28 -5.42
C ALA A 322 18.18 10.23 -6.51
N ILE A 323 19.09 9.27 -6.68
CA ILE A 323 18.95 8.16 -7.63
C ILE A 323 17.72 7.31 -7.29
N VAL A 324 17.59 6.85 -6.05
CA VAL A 324 16.47 6.01 -5.62
C VAL A 324 15.15 6.78 -5.71
N GLN A 325 15.13 8.09 -5.40
CA GLN A 325 13.95 8.92 -5.61
C GLN A 325 13.56 9.06 -7.08
N ASP A 326 14.53 9.16 -7.99
CA ASP A 326 14.26 9.20 -9.42
C ASP A 326 13.70 7.85 -9.90
N ILE A 327 14.29 6.74 -9.48
CA ILE A 327 13.79 5.38 -9.75
C ILE A 327 12.33 5.26 -9.31
N GLN A 328 11.98 5.72 -8.10
CA GLN A 328 10.61 5.68 -7.59
C GLN A 328 9.60 6.48 -8.43
N LYS A 329 10.05 7.49 -9.18
CA LYS A 329 9.22 8.29 -10.09
C LYS A 329 9.08 7.67 -11.48
N GLN A 330 9.87 6.65 -11.81
CA GLN A 330 9.82 5.99 -13.10
C GLN A 330 8.43 5.37 -13.36
N LYS A 331 8.01 5.33 -14.62
CA LYS A 331 6.66 4.84 -14.99
C LYS A 331 6.39 3.41 -14.51
N VAL A 332 7.41 2.55 -14.59
CA VAL A 332 7.34 1.17 -14.08
C VAL A 332 7.11 1.11 -12.56
N MET A 333 7.46 2.18 -11.85
CA MET A 333 7.24 2.30 -10.41
C MET A 333 5.89 2.96 -10.06
N MET A 334 5.09 3.42 -11.02
CA MET A 334 3.80 4.04 -10.73
C MET A 334 2.67 3.02 -10.49
N VAL A 335 1.66 3.40 -9.70
CA VAL A 335 0.52 2.54 -9.33
C VAL A 335 -0.57 2.64 -10.39
N ASN A 336 -1.02 1.50 -10.91
CA ASN A 336 -2.27 1.47 -11.66
C ASN A 336 -3.43 1.59 -10.67
N MET A 337 -4.02 2.78 -10.56
CA MET A 337 -5.23 2.98 -9.75
C MET A 337 -6.40 2.29 -10.44
N VAL A 338 -7.00 1.30 -9.77
CA VAL A 338 -8.27 0.72 -10.22
C VAL A 338 -9.40 1.50 -9.58
N MET A 339 -10.23 2.09 -10.43
CA MET A 339 -11.44 2.78 -10.03
C MET A 339 -12.56 1.78 -9.86
N THR A 340 -13.01 1.59 -8.63
CA THR A 340 -14.20 0.79 -8.34
C THR A 340 -15.30 1.74 -7.87
N ARG A 341 -16.44 1.73 -8.57
CA ARG A 341 -17.61 2.50 -8.13
C ARG A 341 -18.39 1.65 -7.13
N GLU A 342 -18.39 2.06 -5.88
CA GLU A 342 -19.16 1.39 -4.84
C GLU A 342 -20.46 2.15 -4.54
N THR A 343 -21.51 1.40 -4.23
CA THR A 343 -22.81 1.96 -3.86
C THR A 343 -22.89 2.01 -2.34
N GLN A 344 -22.95 3.21 -1.77
CA GLN A 344 -23.09 3.40 -0.33
C GLN A 344 -24.52 3.81 0.00
N ASP A 345 -25.16 3.05 0.88
CA ASP A 345 -26.48 3.39 1.41
C ASP A 345 -26.39 4.53 2.42
N MET A 346 -27.35 5.45 2.36
CA MET A 346 -27.44 6.65 3.21
C MET A 346 -28.74 6.64 4.06
N PRO A 347 -28.94 5.67 4.97
CA PRO A 347 -30.20 5.55 5.72
C PRO A 347 -30.34 6.58 6.85
N GLN A 348 -29.25 7.24 7.27
CA GLN A 348 -29.17 8.02 8.50
C GLN A 348 -30.28 9.08 8.61
N ASN A 349 -30.45 9.92 7.59
CA ASN A 349 -31.44 11.01 7.64
C ASN A 349 -32.88 10.50 7.75
N ALA A 350 -33.21 9.47 6.97
CA ALA A 350 -34.54 8.88 6.99
C ALA A 350 -34.81 8.10 8.29
N PHE A 351 -33.79 7.45 8.85
CA PHE A 351 -33.88 6.74 10.12
C PHE A 351 -34.10 7.69 11.30
N VAL A 352 -33.34 8.79 11.38
CA VAL A 352 -33.52 9.80 12.42
C VAL A 352 -34.90 10.45 12.33
N ALA A 353 -35.36 10.78 11.12
CA ALA A 353 -36.69 11.31 10.89
C ALA A 353 -37.80 10.34 11.34
N LEU A 354 -37.67 9.05 11.00
CA LEU A 354 -38.60 8.00 11.42
C LEU A 354 -38.68 7.90 12.95
N PHE A 355 -37.52 7.87 13.61
CA PHE A 355 -37.43 7.74 15.05
C PHE A 355 -38.09 8.93 15.77
N LEU A 356 -37.81 10.16 15.33
CA LEU A 356 -38.43 11.37 15.89
C LEU A 356 -39.95 11.37 15.68
N CYS A 357 -40.42 11.03 14.48
CA CYS A 357 -41.85 10.99 14.19
C CYS A 357 -42.59 9.96 15.04
N LEU A 358 -42.02 8.77 15.24
CA LEU A 358 -42.58 7.74 16.11
C LEU A 358 -42.60 8.19 17.57
N ALA A 359 -41.52 8.80 18.06
CA ALA A 359 -41.45 9.32 19.42
C ALA A 359 -42.54 10.39 19.69
N PHE A 360 -42.74 11.33 18.76
CA PHE A 360 -43.81 12.32 18.85
C PHE A 360 -45.20 11.68 18.82
N THR A 361 -45.39 10.67 17.97
CA THR A 361 -46.67 9.95 17.85
C THR A 361 -47.00 9.23 19.16
N CYS A 362 -46.04 8.52 19.74
CA CYS A 362 -46.19 7.82 21.02
C CYS A 362 -46.46 8.80 22.17
N ALA A 363 -45.70 9.90 22.25
CA ALA A 363 -45.90 10.92 23.28
C ALA A 363 -47.30 11.56 23.21
N ALA A 364 -47.74 11.95 22.01
CA ALA A 364 -49.07 12.51 21.80
C ALA A 364 -50.18 11.48 22.14
N GLY A 365 -49.99 10.22 21.75
CA GLY A 365 -50.92 9.13 22.07
C GLY A 365 -51.07 8.88 23.57
N LEU A 366 -49.97 8.86 24.32
CA LEU A 366 -49.98 8.69 25.78
C LEU A 366 -50.71 9.83 26.50
N VAL A 367 -50.57 11.06 26.00
CA VAL A 367 -51.27 12.22 26.58
C VAL A 367 -52.77 12.20 26.25
N LEU A 368 -53.16 11.67 25.09
CA LEU A 368 -54.57 11.57 24.66
C LEU A 368 -55.34 10.42 25.34
N GLN A 369 -54.64 9.40 25.87
CA GLN A 369 -55.25 8.30 26.63
C GLN A 369 -55.59 8.67 28.08
N LYS A 370 -54.97 9.73 28.62
CA LYS A 370 -55.28 10.29 29.94
C LYS A 370 -56.36 11.36 29.82
#